data_AF-T0GX67-F1
#
_entry.id   AF-T0GX67-F1
#
_cell.length_a   1.000
_cell.length_b   1.000
_cell.length_c   1.000
_cell.angle_alpha   90.00
_cell.angle_beta   90.00
_cell.angle_gamma   90.00
#
_symmetry.space_group_name_H-M   'P 1'
#
loop_
_entity.id
_entity.type
_entity.pdbx_description
1 polymer ?
#
loop_
_entity_poly.entity_id
_entity_poly.type
_entity_poly.pdbx_seq_one_letter_code
_entity_poly.pdbx_strand_id
1 'polypeptide(L)'
;MFPQILNENMTLAITRTLGEFRWEIERTVRGRKWKDSSPPSLTSEYYLYLENYRKSPALTPDAKKGIDQQLLKYRKNLKDMFAADYSYWILFESSGKLRLNRVARDILNRYVPFSPQLRTELQKHPILKESMDSFEAKKRRLVSGIKKRYNPYFQAGNVPVEVLETIRFFEEM
;
A
#
# COMPACT_ATOMS: atom_id res chain seq x y z
N MET A 1 10.97 12.90 -17.63
CA MET A 1 10.61 12.85 -19.06
C MET A 1 10.48 11.40 -19.46
N PHE A 2 9.36 10.99 -20.04
CA PHE A 2 9.28 9.69 -20.70
C PHE A 2 10.01 9.80 -22.05
N PRO A 3 10.91 8.86 -22.40
CA PRO A 3 11.59 8.88 -23.69
C PRO A 3 10.55 8.71 -24.82
N GLN A 4 10.73 9.46 -25.91
CA GLN A 4 9.86 9.40 -27.10
C GLN A 4 9.86 8.03 -27.81
N ILE A 5 10.85 7.18 -27.51
CA ILE A 5 10.91 5.80 -27.97
C ILE A 5 10.88 4.90 -26.73
N LEU A 6 9.68 4.47 -26.37
CA LEU A 6 9.47 3.43 -25.37
C LEU A 6 9.12 2.13 -26.12
N ASN A 7 10.09 1.21 -26.21
CA ASN A 7 9.88 -0.11 -26.83
C ASN A 7 9.16 -1.10 -25.89
N GLU A 8 8.77 -0.66 -24.69
CA GLU A 8 8.11 -1.48 -23.67
C GLU A 8 6.60 -1.23 -23.63
N ASN A 9 5.88 -2.12 -22.95
CA ASN A 9 4.45 -1.92 -22.69
C ASN A 9 4.24 -0.61 -21.90
N MET A 10 3.55 0.34 -22.53
CA MET A 10 3.32 1.68 -21.97
C MET A 10 2.60 1.66 -20.62
N THR A 11 1.59 0.80 -20.46
CA THR A 11 0.85 0.67 -19.20
C THR A 11 1.78 0.20 -18.07
N LEU A 12 2.66 -0.77 -18.35
CA LEU A 12 3.64 -1.23 -17.37
C LEU A 12 4.65 -0.13 -17.01
N ALA A 13 5.20 0.55 -18.03
CA ALA A 13 6.17 1.61 -17.81
C ALA A 13 5.60 2.75 -16.97
N ILE A 14 4.41 3.26 -17.32
CA ILE A 14 3.72 4.32 -16.56
C ILE A 14 3.46 3.86 -15.12
N THR A 15 2.91 2.66 -14.94
CA THR A 15 2.58 2.14 -13.61
C THR A 15 3.83 2.01 -12.73
N ARG A 16 4.93 1.52 -13.31
CA ARG A 16 6.22 1.42 -12.62
C ARG A 16 6.75 2.80 -12.24
N THR A 17 6.73 3.76 -13.16
CA THR A 17 7.15 5.15 -12.88
C THR A 17 6.31 5.78 -11.77
N LEU A 18 5.01 5.53 -11.71
CA LEU A 18 4.16 5.99 -10.59
C LEU A 18 4.57 5.35 -9.27
N GLY A 19 4.97 4.08 -9.27
CA GLY A 19 5.57 3.41 -8.11
C GLY A 19 6.87 4.09 -7.66
N GLU A 20 7.80 4.32 -8.60
CA GLU A 20 9.06 5.01 -8.32
C GLU A 20 8.81 6.42 -7.77
N PHE A 21 7.84 7.14 -8.32
CA PHE A 21 7.46 8.47 -7.86
C PHE A 21 6.92 8.45 -6.43
N ARG A 22 6.05 7.50 -6.07
CA ARG A 22 5.55 7.34 -4.70
C ARG A 22 6.68 7.09 -3.71
N TRP A 23 7.63 6.23 -4.08
CA TRP A 23 8.82 5.94 -3.28
C TRP A 23 9.66 7.20 -3.04
N GLU A 24 9.93 7.97 -4.10
CA GLU A 24 10.80 9.15 -3.99
C GLU A 24 10.12 10.33 -3.29
N ILE A 25 8.81 10.56 -3.48
CA ILE A 25 8.09 11.62 -2.76
C ILE A 25 8.28 11.46 -1.25
N GLU A 26 8.08 10.25 -0.75
CA GLU A 26 8.10 10.01 0.68
C GLU A 26 9.51 10.16 1.26
N ARG A 27 10.52 9.72 0.52
CA ARG A 27 11.93 9.95 0.87
C ARG A 27 12.27 11.44 0.87
N THR A 28 11.77 12.21 -0.09
CA THR A 28 11.99 13.66 -0.15
C THR A 28 11.30 14.37 1.01
N VAL A 29 10.03 14.06 1.30
CA VAL A 29 9.27 14.69 2.39
C VAL A 29 9.87 14.38 3.77
N ARG A 30 10.31 13.13 3.99
CA ARG A 30 10.86 12.70 5.30
C ARG A 30 12.36 12.95 5.47
N GLY A 31 13.07 13.25 4.37
CA GLY A 31 14.51 13.44 4.38
C GLY A 31 15.25 12.24 4.99
N ARG A 32 16.20 12.50 5.90
CA ARG A 32 17.04 11.46 6.52
C ARG A 32 16.26 10.40 7.31
N LYS A 33 15.04 10.72 7.75
CA LYS A 33 14.19 9.85 8.60
C LYS A 33 13.22 8.97 7.80
N TRP A 34 13.42 8.83 6.48
CA TRP A 34 12.52 8.04 5.64
C TRP A 34 12.47 6.54 6.03
N LYS A 35 13.51 6.02 6.69
CA LYS A 35 13.57 4.65 7.20
C LYS A 35 12.87 4.48 8.56
N ASP A 36 12.60 5.56 9.27
CA ASP A 36 12.04 5.50 10.61
C ASP A 36 10.59 4.98 10.52
N SER A 37 10.27 3.99 11.34
CA SER A 37 8.96 3.33 11.36
C SER A 37 7.88 4.14 12.10
N SER A 38 8.23 5.28 12.68
CA SER A 38 7.32 6.12 13.47
C SER A 38 7.40 7.59 13.03
N PRO A 39 6.31 8.15 12.46
CA PRO A 39 5.05 7.48 12.09
C PRO A 39 5.26 6.52 10.91
N PRO A 40 4.52 5.40 10.82
CA PRO A 40 4.68 4.43 9.74
C PRO A 40 4.23 5.01 8.39
N SER A 41 4.78 4.43 7.34
CA SER A 41 4.81 5.00 5.99
C SER A 41 4.88 3.88 4.96
N LEU A 42 4.47 4.13 3.71
CA LEU A 42 4.53 3.11 2.67
C LEU A 42 5.97 2.64 2.45
N THR A 43 6.87 3.58 2.25
CA THR A 43 8.31 3.36 2.03
C THR A 43 8.97 2.79 3.29
N SER A 44 8.68 3.32 4.48
CA SER A 44 9.30 2.84 5.73
C SER A 44 8.84 1.42 6.07
N GLU A 45 7.56 1.10 5.91
CA GLU A 45 7.04 -0.25 6.16
C GLU A 45 7.57 -1.24 5.12
N TYR A 46 7.61 -0.85 3.84
CA TYR A 46 8.18 -1.72 2.80
C TYR A 46 9.69 -1.95 3.01
N TYR A 47 10.43 -0.91 3.42
CA TYR A 47 11.83 -1.04 3.83
C TYR A 47 11.98 -2.02 4.99
N LEU A 48 11.20 -1.86 6.06
CA LEU A 48 11.25 -2.71 7.23
C LEU A 48 10.88 -4.17 6.91
N TYR A 49 9.94 -4.37 5.99
CA TYR A 49 9.58 -5.68 5.45
C TYR A 49 10.81 -6.34 4.80
N LEU A 50 11.52 -5.65 3.90
CA LEU A 50 12.71 -6.17 3.24
C LEU A 50 13.91 -6.34 4.17
N GLU A 51 13.97 -5.61 5.28
CA GLU A 51 15.01 -5.81 6.29
C GLU A 51 14.76 -7.05 7.14
N ASN A 52 13.49 -7.36 7.43
CA ASN A 52 13.10 -8.39 8.39
C ASN A 52 12.50 -9.67 7.78
N TYR A 53 12.34 -9.76 6.46
CA TYR A 53 11.65 -10.89 5.80
C TYR A 53 12.21 -12.27 6.18
N ARG A 54 13.52 -12.40 6.38
CA ARG A 54 14.15 -13.67 6.79
C ARG A 54 13.59 -14.21 8.10
N LYS A 55 13.31 -13.32 9.06
CA LYS A 55 12.78 -13.63 10.39
C LYS A 55 11.26 -13.62 10.44
N SER A 56 10.58 -13.13 9.41
CA SER A 56 9.11 -13.02 9.40
C SER A 56 8.44 -14.40 9.44
N PRO A 57 7.54 -14.65 10.41
CA PRO A 57 6.74 -15.88 10.45
C PRO A 57 5.59 -15.84 9.42
N ALA A 58 5.23 -14.66 8.92
CA ALA A 58 4.16 -14.48 7.94
C ALA A 58 4.55 -14.87 6.50
N LEU A 59 5.82 -15.25 6.28
CA LEU A 59 6.35 -15.63 4.98
C LEU A 59 6.74 -17.10 4.96
N THR A 60 6.29 -17.80 3.92
CA THR A 60 6.70 -19.19 3.65
C THR A 60 8.18 -19.25 3.24
N PRO A 61 8.85 -20.41 3.35
CA PRO A 61 10.22 -20.58 2.87
C PRO A 61 10.39 -20.19 1.40
N ASP A 62 9.41 -20.53 0.55
CA ASP A 62 9.43 -20.20 -0.87
C ASP A 62 9.24 -18.70 -1.12
N ALA A 63 8.38 -18.02 -0.34
CA ALA A 63 8.26 -16.58 -0.42
C ALA A 63 9.57 -15.86 -0.04
N LYS A 64 10.29 -16.37 0.98
CA LYS A 64 11.60 -15.83 1.37
C LYS A 64 12.64 -16.00 0.26
N LYS A 65 12.70 -17.18 -0.37
CA LYS A 65 13.54 -17.42 -1.56
C LYS A 65 13.18 -16.50 -2.73
N GLY A 66 11.89 -16.28 -2.97
CA GLY A 66 11.41 -15.35 -4.00
C GLY A 66 11.90 -13.91 -3.76
N ILE A 67 11.91 -13.46 -2.49
CA ILE A 67 12.47 -12.16 -2.11
C ILE A 67 13.98 -12.11 -2.37
N ASP A 68 14.73 -13.16 -2.01
CA ASP A 68 16.17 -13.24 -2.33
C ASP A 68 16.43 -13.14 -3.84
N GLN A 69 15.63 -13.81 -4.66
CA GLN A 69 15.72 -13.75 -6.12
C GLN A 69 15.37 -12.35 -6.67
N GLN A 70 14.33 -11.70 -6.14
CA GLN A 70 13.98 -10.33 -6.53
C GLN A 70 15.09 -9.34 -6.15
N LEU A 71 15.67 -9.46 -4.95
CA LEU A 71 16.80 -8.63 -4.52
C LEU A 71 18.00 -8.80 -5.44
N LEU A 72 18.30 -10.03 -5.88
CA LEU A 72 19.36 -10.27 -6.86
C LEU A 72 19.02 -9.63 -8.21
N LYS A 73 17.80 -9.87 -8.71
CA LYS A 73 17.31 -9.33 -9.99
C LYS A 73 17.44 -7.81 -10.07
N TYR A 74 17.04 -7.11 -9.01
CA TYR A 74 17.08 -5.64 -8.95
C TYR A 74 18.38 -5.10 -8.35
N ARG A 75 19.44 -5.91 -8.23
CA ARG A 75 20.75 -5.49 -7.70
C ARG A 75 20.67 -4.79 -6.34
N LYS A 76 19.77 -5.27 -5.47
CA LYS A 76 19.44 -4.70 -4.15
C LYS A 76 18.94 -3.25 -4.20
N ASN A 77 18.49 -2.76 -5.36
CA ASN A 77 17.80 -1.48 -5.46
C ASN A 77 16.37 -1.63 -4.94
N LEU A 78 16.14 -1.14 -3.72
CA LEU A 78 14.83 -1.24 -3.06
C LEU A 78 13.74 -0.46 -3.80
N LYS A 79 14.09 0.65 -4.46
CA LYS A 79 13.14 1.43 -5.26
C LYS A 79 12.63 0.63 -6.44
N ASP A 80 13.53 0.03 -7.20
CA ASP A 80 13.16 -0.72 -8.41
C ASP A 80 12.34 -1.97 -8.04
N MET A 81 12.71 -2.63 -6.94
CA MET A 81 11.95 -3.73 -6.39
C MET A 81 10.55 -3.30 -5.94
N PHE A 82 10.44 -2.19 -5.19
CA PHE A 82 9.16 -1.63 -4.78
C PHE A 82 8.30 -1.26 -5.99
N ALA A 83 8.88 -0.60 -7.00
CA ALA A 83 8.17 -0.19 -8.20
C ALA A 83 7.64 -1.40 -9.01
N ALA A 84 8.40 -2.50 -9.03
CA ALA A 84 7.94 -3.75 -9.63
C ALA A 84 6.77 -4.36 -8.84
N ASP A 85 6.88 -4.48 -7.52
CA ASP A 85 5.78 -5.01 -6.68
C ASP A 85 4.53 -4.11 -6.76
N TYR A 86 4.72 -2.79 -6.78
CA TYR A 86 3.66 -1.81 -7.01
C TYR A 86 2.97 -2.04 -8.36
N SER A 87 3.74 -2.26 -9.43
CA SER A 87 3.15 -2.57 -10.74
C SER A 87 2.38 -3.89 -10.73
N TYR A 88 2.86 -4.91 -9.99
CA TYR A 88 2.15 -6.16 -9.83
C TYR A 88 0.84 -6.01 -9.06
N TRP A 89 0.83 -5.18 -8.02
CA TRP A 89 -0.38 -4.82 -7.28
C TRP A 89 -1.42 -4.20 -8.20
N ILE A 90 -1.04 -3.14 -8.93
CA ILE A 90 -1.98 -2.38 -9.76
C ILE A 90 -2.44 -3.17 -10.98
N LEU A 91 -1.57 -3.91 -11.66
CA LEU A 91 -1.90 -4.53 -12.96
C LEU A 91 -2.40 -5.97 -12.86
N PHE A 92 -2.06 -6.70 -11.79
CA PHE A 92 -2.40 -8.11 -11.67
C PHE A 92 -3.34 -8.35 -10.48
N GLU A 93 -2.96 -7.91 -9.28
CA GLU A 93 -3.76 -8.20 -8.08
C GLU A 93 -5.11 -7.49 -8.09
N SER A 94 -5.21 -6.33 -8.74
CA SER A 94 -6.48 -5.66 -9.05
C SER A 94 -7.48 -6.57 -9.78
N SER A 95 -7.01 -7.51 -10.60
CA SER A 95 -7.83 -8.49 -11.32
C SER A 95 -7.90 -9.87 -10.65
N GLY A 96 -7.44 -9.98 -9.39
CA GLY A 96 -7.38 -11.25 -8.66
C GLY A 96 -6.20 -12.16 -9.03
N LYS A 97 -5.31 -11.73 -9.93
CA LYS A 97 -4.13 -12.51 -10.33
C LYS A 97 -3.01 -12.31 -9.30
N LEU A 98 -2.88 -13.26 -8.38
CA LEU A 98 -1.88 -13.21 -7.31
C LEU A 98 -0.45 -13.22 -7.87
N ARG A 99 0.33 -12.21 -7.50
CA ARG A 99 1.75 -12.10 -7.86
C ARG A 99 2.62 -11.80 -6.65
N LEU A 100 2.06 -11.16 -5.63
CA LEU A 100 2.77 -10.74 -4.44
C LEU A 100 2.67 -11.78 -3.33
N ASN A 101 3.65 -11.77 -2.44
CA ASN A 101 3.48 -12.43 -1.16
C ASN A 101 2.53 -11.62 -0.26
N ARG A 102 2.03 -12.26 0.79
CA ARG A 102 1.04 -11.68 1.71
C ARG A 102 1.51 -10.37 2.36
N VAL A 103 2.77 -10.29 2.78
CA VAL A 103 3.27 -9.11 3.52
C VAL A 103 3.35 -7.89 2.60
N ALA A 104 3.92 -8.05 1.40
CA ALA A 104 3.98 -6.96 0.41
C ALA A 104 2.57 -6.48 0.01
N ARG A 105 1.64 -7.42 -0.18
CA ARG A 105 0.22 -7.13 -0.44
C ARG A 105 -0.42 -6.30 0.67
N ASP A 106 -0.27 -6.73 1.93
CA ASP A 106 -0.89 -6.05 3.06
C ASP A 106 -0.36 -4.62 3.25
N ILE A 107 0.93 -4.41 2.96
CA ILE A 107 1.53 -3.06 2.94
C ILE A 107 0.90 -2.22 1.83
N LEU A 108 0.87 -2.73 0.60
CA LEU A 108 0.31 -1.98 -0.54
C LEU A 108 -1.18 -1.70 -0.36
N ASN A 109 -1.96 -2.66 0.13
CA ASN A 109 -3.38 -2.46 0.38
C ASN A 109 -3.66 -1.38 1.44
N ARG A 110 -2.76 -1.23 2.43
CA ARG A 110 -2.88 -0.21 3.48
C ARG A 110 -2.71 1.22 2.96
N TYR A 111 -1.81 1.43 2.01
CA TYR A 111 -1.38 2.76 1.56
C TYR A 111 -1.83 3.10 0.14
N VAL A 112 -2.17 2.08 -0.65
CA VAL A 112 -2.62 2.14 -2.04
C VAL A 112 -3.85 1.25 -2.18
N PRO A 113 -4.93 1.54 -1.44
CA PRO A 113 -6.14 0.73 -1.50
C PRO A 113 -6.78 0.84 -2.88
N PHE A 114 -7.43 -0.24 -3.31
CA PHE A 114 -8.27 -0.23 -4.50
C PHE A 114 -9.59 0.50 -4.25
N SER A 115 -10.33 0.81 -5.32
CA SER A 115 -11.67 1.40 -5.19
C SER A 115 -12.64 0.47 -4.45
N PRO A 116 -13.69 0.99 -3.80
CA PRO A 116 -14.66 0.18 -3.07
C PRO A 116 -15.23 -0.96 -3.89
N GLN A 117 -15.59 -0.70 -5.14
CA GLN A 117 -16.16 -1.69 -6.06
C GLN A 117 -15.19 -2.84 -6.29
N LEU A 118 -13.91 -2.52 -6.51
CA LEU A 118 -12.89 -3.53 -6.75
C LEU A 118 -12.58 -4.32 -5.48
N ARG A 119 -12.53 -3.68 -4.31
CA ARG A 119 -12.31 -4.39 -3.04
C ARG A 119 -13.44 -5.38 -2.76
N THR A 120 -14.70 -5.03 -3.03
CA THR A 120 -15.84 -5.96 -2.89
C THR A 120 -15.71 -7.17 -3.80
N GLU A 121 -15.24 -6.99 -5.04
CA GLU A 121 -14.98 -8.13 -5.93
C GLU A 121 -13.81 -8.99 -5.44
N LEU A 122 -12.71 -8.38 -4.99
CA LEU A 122 -11.54 -9.09 -4.48
C LEU A 122 -11.81 -9.81 -3.15
N GLN A 123 -12.79 -9.37 -2.35
CA GLN A 123 -13.23 -10.08 -1.14
C GLN A 123 -13.82 -11.47 -1.45
N LYS A 124 -14.31 -11.71 -2.67
CA LYS A 124 -14.77 -13.03 -3.10
C LYS A 124 -13.61 -14.00 -3.30
N HIS A 125 -12.39 -13.49 -3.52
CA HIS A 125 -11.19 -14.30 -3.71
C HIS A 125 -10.63 -14.75 -2.35
N PRO A 126 -10.53 -16.06 -2.04
CA PRO A 126 -10.19 -16.56 -0.70
C PRO A 126 -8.88 -15.99 -0.12
N ILE A 127 -7.85 -15.85 -0.95
CA ILE A 127 -6.53 -15.37 -0.53
C ILE A 127 -6.48 -13.83 -0.33
N LEU A 128 -7.31 -13.08 -1.06
CA LEU A 128 -7.30 -11.61 -0.99
C LEU A 128 -8.28 -11.09 0.05
N LYS A 129 -9.32 -11.87 0.36
CA LYS A 129 -10.35 -11.53 1.34
C LYS A 129 -9.78 -11.00 2.65
N GLU A 130 -8.83 -11.72 3.25
CA GLU A 130 -8.26 -11.31 4.53
C GLU A 130 -7.55 -9.96 4.46
N SER A 131 -6.82 -9.69 3.37
CA SER A 131 -6.16 -8.40 3.17
C SER A 131 -7.17 -7.28 3.01
N MET A 132 -8.21 -7.49 2.18
CA MET A 132 -9.27 -6.52 1.95
C MET A 132 -10.04 -6.22 3.24
N ASP A 133 -10.41 -7.26 3.99
CA ASP A 133 -11.14 -7.14 5.26
C ASP A 133 -10.31 -6.39 6.32
N SER A 134 -8.99 -6.61 6.35
CA SER A 134 -8.07 -5.89 7.23
C SER A 134 -8.07 -4.38 6.96
N PHE A 135 -8.07 -3.98 5.69
CA PHE A 135 -8.18 -2.58 5.30
C PHE A 135 -9.51 -1.98 5.75
N GLU A 136 -10.63 -2.64 5.46
CA GLU A 136 -11.96 -2.17 5.86
C GLU A 136 -12.11 -2.07 7.39
N ALA A 137 -11.55 -3.02 8.14
CA ALA A 137 -11.52 -2.96 9.59
C ALA A 137 -10.71 -1.76 10.10
N LYS A 138 -9.55 -1.47 9.50
CA LYS A 138 -8.73 -0.31 9.86
C LYS A 138 -9.45 0.99 9.54
N LYS A 139 -10.10 1.08 8.38
CA LYS A 139 -10.93 2.21 7.95
C LYS A 139 -12.06 2.49 8.94
N ARG A 140 -12.85 1.45 9.30
CA ARG A 140 -13.92 1.56 10.30
C ARG A 140 -13.42 2.03 11.66
N ARG A 141 -12.28 1.51 12.13
CA ARG A 141 -11.65 1.93 13.39
C ARG A 141 -11.21 3.39 13.35
N LEU A 142 -10.66 3.85 12.22
CA LEU A 142 -10.26 5.25 12.03
C LEU A 142 -11.47 6.17 12.12
N VAL A 143 -12.52 5.89 11.35
CA VAL A 143 -13.76 6.69 11.36
C VAL A 143 -14.41 6.70 12.75
N SER A 144 -14.53 5.55 13.39
CA SER A 144 -15.05 5.44 14.75
C SER A 144 -14.19 6.22 15.76
N GLY A 145 -12.87 6.17 15.63
CA GLY A 145 -11.93 6.93 16.46
C GLY A 145 -12.11 8.44 16.31
N ILE A 146 -12.30 8.92 15.07
CA ILE A 146 -12.59 10.34 14.79
C ILE A 146 -13.93 10.72 15.42
N LYS A 147 -15.02 9.99 15.14
CA LYS A 147 -16.35 10.25 15.70
C LYS A 147 -16.33 10.29 17.23
N LYS A 148 -15.61 9.35 17.88
CA LYS A 148 -15.46 9.32 19.34
C LYS A 148 -14.69 10.53 19.87
N ARG A 149 -13.58 10.91 19.23
CA ARG A 149 -12.76 12.07 19.64
C ARG A 149 -13.54 13.38 19.56
N TYR A 150 -14.38 13.54 18.55
CA TYR A 150 -15.18 14.75 18.32
C TYR A 150 -16.61 14.66 18.86
N ASN A 151 -16.96 13.63 19.64
CA ASN A 151 -18.31 13.42 20.15
C ASN A 151 -18.93 14.66 20.83
N PRO A 152 -18.20 15.45 21.66
CA PRO A 152 -18.77 16.67 22.25
C PRO A 152 -19.29 17.66 21.20
N TYR A 153 -18.59 17.81 20.07
CA TYR A 153 -19.00 18.69 18.98
C TYR A 153 -20.20 18.15 18.20
N PHE A 154 -20.31 16.81 18.08
CA PHE A 154 -21.49 16.17 17.50
C PHE A 154 -22.74 16.42 18.36
N GLN A 155 -22.61 16.35 19.70
CA GLN A 155 -23.73 16.63 20.61
C GLN A 155 -24.13 18.10 20.61
N ALA A 156 -23.16 19.01 20.49
CA ALA A 156 -23.40 20.44 20.43
C ALA A 156 -23.85 20.94 19.04
N GLY A 157 -23.85 20.08 18.02
CA GLY A 157 -24.24 20.45 16.64
C GLY A 157 -23.25 21.38 15.93
N ASN A 158 -22.01 21.50 16.41
CA ASN A 158 -21.00 22.45 15.93
C ASN A 158 -19.70 21.76 15.46
N VAL A 159 -19.84 20.63 14.77
CA VAL A 159 -18.69 19.88 14.24
C VAL A 159 -18.00 20.67 13.12
N PRO A 160 -16.66 20.82 13.16
CA PRO A 160 -15.92 21.44 12.07
C PRO A 160 -16.14 20.72 10.74
N VAL A 161 -16.26 21.48 9.65
CA VAL A 161 -16.52 20.94 8.30
C VAL A 161 -15.44 19.97 7.85
N GLU A 162 -14.18 20.23 8.19
CA GLU A 162 -13.03 19.40 7.84
C GLU A 162 -13.14 18.00 8.46
N VAL A 163 -13.74 17.90 9.65
CA VAL A 163 -13.97 16.61 10.33
C VAL A 163 -15.06 15.82 9.60
N LEU A 164 -16.14 16.50 9.19
CA LEU A 164 -17.23 15.88 8.42
C LEU A 164 -16.74 15.40 7.05
N GLU A 165 -15.99 16.23 6.34
CA GLU A 165 -15.39 15.89 5.04
C GLU A 165 -14.40 14.74 5.17
N THR A 166 -13.59 14.72 6.23
CA THR A 166 -12.67 13.61 6.50
C THR A 166 -13.43 12.30 6.73
N ILE A 167 -14.50 12.34 7.54
CA ILE A 167 -15.35 11.16 7.77
C ILE A 167 -15.96 10.67 6.46
N ARG A 168 -16.55 11.59 5.67
CA ARG A 168 -17.16 11.27 4.37
C ARG A 168 -16.14 10.64 3.43
N PHE A 169 -14.96 11.24 3.32
CA PHE A 169 -13.86 10.72 2.51
C PHE A 169 -13.51 9.27 2.88
N PHE A 170 -13.34 8.96 4.17
CA PHE A 170 -13.01 7.60 4.60
C PHE A 170 -14.19 6.63 4.52
N GLU A 171 -15.45 7.10 4.55
CA GLU A 171 -16.62 6.25 4.36
C GLU A 171 -16.82 5.88 2.88
N GLU A 172 -16.55 6.82 1.97
CA GLU A 172 -16.65 6.65 0.51
C GLU A 172 -15.44 5.92 -0.10
N MET A 173 -14.27 6.01 0.53
CA MET A 173 -13.02 5.37 0.06
C MET A 173 -13.06 3.86 0.14
#